data_AF-A0A8T4SVK2-F1
#
_entry.id   AF-A0A8T4SVK2-F1
#
_cell.length_a   1.000
_cell.length_b   1.000
_cell.length_c   1.000
_cell.angle_alpha   90.00
_cell.angle_beta   90.00
_cell.angle_gamma   90.00
#
_symmetry.space_group_name_H-M   'P 1'
#
loop_
_entity.id
_entity.type
_entity.pdbx_description
1 polymer ?
#
loop_
_entity_poly.entity_id
_entity_poly.type
_entity_poly.pdbx_seq_one_letter_code
_entity_poly.pdbx_strand_id
1 'polypeptide(L)'
;METLYINAEYTGKVELCNDALDYLRKKKYSRIAMYASIQFVNKLEIVKKQLAENNIAIITSKPNRANAVSQLLGCDNYHHSLNLKEEELTEIEAYLYIGDGKFHP
;
A
#
# COMPACT_ATOMS: atom_id res chain seq x y z
N MET A 1 3.60 -6.00 33.27
CA MET A 1 4.09 -7.06 32.38
C MET A 1 4.69 -6.38 31.17
N GLU A 2 5.96 -6.61 30.86
CA GLU A 2 6.60 -6.01 29.69
C GLU A 2 6.40 -6.92 28.48
N THR A 3 6.02 -6.33 27.34
CA THR A 3 5.76 -7.05 26.09
C THR A 3 6.59 -6.43 24.97
N LEU A 4 7.36 -7.25 24.26
CA LEU A 4 8.11 -6.86 23.08
C LEU A 4 7.40 -7.37 21.82
N TYR A 5 7.13 -6.49 20.87
CA TYR A 5 6.58 -6.82 19.56
C TYR A 5 7.71 -6.81 18.53
N ILE A 6 7.87 -7.93 17.81
CA ILE A 6 8.84 -8.06 16.72
C ILE A 6 8.05 -8.35 15.44
N ASN A 7 8.25 -7.55 14.41
CA ASN A 7 7.63 -7.79 13.11
C ASN A 7 8.28 -9.01 12.44
N ALA A 8 7.46 -9.92 11.94
CA ALA A 8 7.92 -11.02 11.09
C ALA A 8 8.08 -10.51 9.65
N GLU A 9 9.16 -9.79 9.38
CA GLU A 9 9.39 -9.16 8.08
C GLU A 9 9.64 -10.18 6.97
N TYR A 10 9.06 -9.93 5.79
CA TYR A 10 9.34 -10.70 4.60
C TYR A 10 10.77 -10.41 4.10
N THR A 11 11.56 -11.46 3.93
CA THR A 11 12.97 -11.35 3.55
C THR A 11 13.19 -11.35 2.04
N GLY A 12 12.20 -11.78 1.26
CA GLY A 12 12.27 -11.80 -0.20
C GLY A 12 12.13 -10.42 -0.83
N LYS A 13 12.13 -10.43 -2.17
CA LYS A 13 11.93 -9.23 -2.98
C LYS A 13 10.44 -8.99 -3.20
N VAL A 14 10.02 -7.74 -3.06
CA VAL A 14 8.66 -7.30 -3.37
C VAL A 14 8.73 -6.33 -4.53
N GLU A 15 8.19 -6.73 -5.67
CA GLU A 15 8.15 -5.90 -6.89
C GLU A 15 6.92 -6.24 -7.72
N LEU A 16 6.46 -5.28 -8.51
CA LEU A 16 5.40 -5.50 -9.48
C LEU A 16 5.95 -6.25 -10.69
N CYS A 17 5.24 -7.29 -11.11
CA CYS A 17 5.54 -7.97 -12.37
C CYS A 17 5.12 -7.13 -13.58
N ASN A 18 5.59 -7.52 -14.77
CA ASN A 18 5.26 -6.81 -16.01
C ASN A 18 3.75 -6.76 -16.27
N ASP A 19 3.01 -7.82 -15.96
CA ASP A 19 1.55 -7.86 -16.17
C ASP A 19 0.83 -6.83 -15.29
N ALA A 20 1.25 -6.67 -14.03
CA ALA A 20 0.71 -5.66 -13.13
C ALA A 20 1.00 -4.25 -13.64
N LEU A 21 2.25 -4.00 -14.07
CA LEU A 21 2.64 -2.71 -14.64
C LEU A 21 1.90 -2.41 -15.96
N ASP A 22 1.72 -3.39 -16.83
CA ASP A 22 0.94 -3.27 -18.06
C ASP A 22 -0.53 -2.98 -17.78
N TYR A 23 -1.11 -3.61 -16.77
CA TYR A 23 -2.46 -3.32 -16.34
C TYR A 23 -2.61 -1.86 -15.89
N LEU A 24 -1.71 -1.39 -15.03
CA LEU A 24 -1.71 0.00 -14.56
C LEU A 24 -1.56 0.99 -15.72
N ARG A 25 -0.64 0.73 -16.66
CA ARG A 25 -0.45 1.56 -17.88
C ARG A 25 -1.69 1.58 -18.76
N LYS A 26 -2.32 0.43 -19.02
CA LYS A 26 -3.54 0.34 -19.84
C LYS A 26 -4.71 1.09 -19.21
N LYS A 27 -4.81 1.07 -17.89
CA LYS A 27 -5.82 1.83 -17.14
C LYS A 27 -5.51 3.32 -17.02
N LYS A 28 -4.27 3.73 -17.32
CA LYS A 28 -3.79 5.12 -17.28
C LYS A 28 -3.99 5.77 -15.91
N TYR A 29 -3.79 4.99 -14.84
CA TYR A 29 -3.81 5.55 -13.50
C TYR A 29 -2.62 6.50 -13.31
N SER A 30 -2.89 7.69 -12.79
CA SER A 30 -1.93 8.72 -12.42
C SER A 30 -1.74 8.80 -10.90
N ARG A 31 -2.75 8.41 -10.11
CA ARG A 31 -2.74 8.52 -8.65
C ARG A 31 -3.41 7.30 -8.02
N ILE A 32 -2.63 6.52 -7.29
CA ILE A 32 -3.12 5.31 -6.63
C ILE A 32 -2.85 5.33 -5.13
N ALA A 33 -3.78 4.78 -4.37
CA ALA A 33 -3.54 4.49 -2.96
C ALA A 33 -2.76 3.18 -2.83
N MET A 34 -1.70 3.13 -2.02
CA MET A 34 -0.90 1.91 -1.87
C MET A 34 -0.79 1.48 -0.41
N TYR A 35 -1.15 0.23 -0.13
CA TYR A 35 -1.05 -0.36 1.21
C TYR A 35 -0.57 -1.81 1.16
N ALA A 36 -0.14 -2.34 2.31
CA ALA A 36 0.37 -3.68 2.47
C ALA A 36 0.10 -4.20 3.89
N SER A 37 0.32 -5.49 4.15
CA SER A 37 0.42 -5.98 5.53
C SER A 37 1.81 -5.64 6.12
N ILE A 38 1.92 -5.63 7.46
CA ILE A 38 3.13 -5.17 8.17
C ILE A 38 4.42 -5.86 7.71
N GLN A 39 4.34 -7.14 7.33
CA GLN A 39 5.49 -7.92 6.88
C GLN A 39 6.14 -7.39 5.59
N PHE A 40 5.42 -6.61 4.77
CA PHE A 40 5.91 -6.10 3.48
C PHE A 40 6.23 -4.60 3.48
N VAL A 41 5.81 -3.84 4.49
CA VAL A 41 5.93 -2.36 4.51
C VAL A 41 7.37 -1.89 4.29
N ASN A 42 8.34 -2.58 4.90
CA ASN A 42 9.77 -2.24 4.78
C ASN A 42 10.39 -2.62 3.42
N LYS A 43 9.62 -3.20 2.50
CA LYS A 43 10.06 -3.62 1.16
C LYS A 43 9.39 -2.84 0.03
N LEU A 44 8.57 -1.83 0.34
CA LEU A 44 7.78 -1.12 -0.67
C LEU A 44 8.60 -0.15 -1.54
N GLU A 45 9.85 0.15 -1.21
CA GLU A 45 10.68 1.11 -1.96
C GLU A 45 10.86 0.75 -3.44
N ILE A 46 11.00 -0.54 -3.75
CA ILE A 46 11.11 -1.00 -5.15
C ILE A 46 9.79 -0.74 -5.89
N VAL A 47 8.66 -1.06 -5.26
CA VAL A 47 7.32 -0.81 -5.83
C VAL A 47 7.09 0.69 -6.05
N LYS A 48 7.49 1.54 -5.08
CA LYS A 48 7.40 3.00 -5.21
C LYS A 48 8.19 3.51 -6.42
N LYS A 49 9.41 3.01 -6.60
CA LYS A 49 10.25 3.36 -7.76
C LYS A 49 9.60 2.92 -9.07
N GLN A 50 9.10 1.69 -9.15
CA GLN A 50 8.43 1.17 -10.35
C GLN A 50 7.19 2.00 -10.72
N LEU A 51 6.40 2.43 -9.73
CA LEU A 51 5.23 3.28 -9.97
C LEU A 51 5.64 4.68 -10.44
N ALA A 52 6.66 5.29 -9.81
CA ALA A 52 7.18 6.59 -10.22
C ALA A 52 7.74 6.60 -11.65
N GLU A 53 8.47 5.55 -12.05
CA GLU A 53 8.98 5.36 -13.42
C GLU A 53 7.84 5.24 -14.46
N ASN A 54 6.63 4.88 -14.02
CA ASN A 54 5.43 4.82 -14.85
C ASN A 54 4.54 6.07 -14.68
N ASN A 55 5.05 7.15 -14.09
CA ASN A 55 4.34 8.40 -13.82
C ASN A 55 3.09 8.24 -12.94
N ILE A 56 3.13 7.28 -12.01
CA ILE A 56 2.05 7.03 -11.06
C ILE A 56 2.47 7.55 -9.69
N ALA A 57 1.75 8.56 -9.20
CA ALA A 57 1.93 9.07 -7.85
C ALA A 57 1.22 8.17 -6.83
N ILE A 58 1.83 8.07 -5.65
CA ILE A 58 1.34 7.23 -4.56
C ILE A 58 0.74 8.10 -3.48
N ILE A 59 -0.49 7.78 -3.11
CA ILE A 59 -1.19 8.33 -1.96
C ILE A 59 -1.17 7.26 -0.87
N THR A 60 -0.69 7.61 0.32
CA THR A 60 -0.65 6.67 1.44
C THR A 60 -0.54 7.44 2.75
N SER A 61 -0.93 6.78 3.82
CA SER A 61 -0.91 7.33 5.17
C SER A 61 -0.68 6.20 6.18
N LYS A 62 -0.72 6.52 7.47
CA LYS A 62 -0.79 5.55 8.55
C LYS A 62 -2.25 5.48 9.06
N PRO A 63 -2.97 4.36 8.84
CA PRO A 63 -4.30 4.19 9.42
C PRO A 63 -4.30 4.21 10.95
N ASN A 64 -5.45 4.49 11.55
CA ASN A 64 -5.63 4.72 12.98
C ASN A 64 -5.05 3.63 13.87
N ARG A 65 -5.30 2.37 13.53
CA ARG A 65 -4.91 1.20 14.33
C ARG A 65 -3.66 0.51 13.80
N ALA A 66 -3.09 1.01 12.71
CA ALA A 66 -1.87 0.50 12.13
C ALA A 66 -0.64 0.99 12.92
N ASN A 67 0.46 0.24 12.81
CA ASN A 67 1.73 0.57 13.43
C ASN A 67 2.64 1.39 12.49
N ALA A 68 2.49 1.25 11.18
CA ALA A 68 3.34 1.87 10.17
C ALA A 68 2.55 2.57 9.04
N VAL A 69 3.22 3.49 8.32
CA VAL A 69 2.71 4.08 7.07
C VAL A 69 2.58 2.98 6.02
N SER A 70 1.54 3.04 5.19
CA SER A 70 1.21 2.04 4.16
C SER A 70 0.85 0.67 4.73
N GLN A 71 0.67 0.51 6.04
CA GLN A 71 0.13 -0.70 6.62
C GLN A 71 -1.41 -0.66 6.60
N LEU A 72 -2.05 -1.74 6.16
CA LEU A 72 -3.48 -1.97 6.30
C LEU A 72 -3.73 -3.15 7.24
N LEU A 73 -4.79 -3.03 8.06
CA LEU A 73 -5.32 -4.14 8.85
C LEU A 73 -6.69 -4.51 8.29
N GLY A 74 -7.02 -5.80 8.31
CA GLY A 74 -8.31 -6.27 7.83
C GLY A 74 -9.53 -5.72 8.59
N CYS A 75 -9.33 -5.19 9.80
CA CYS A 75 -10.37 -4.54 10.60
C CYS A 75 -10.27 -3.00 10.63
N ASP A 76 -9.32 -2.41 9.90
CA ASP A 76 -9.08 -0.95 9.89
C ASP A 76 -8.76 -0.48 8.46
N ASN A 77 -9.75 -0.61 7.56
CA ASN A 77 -9.65 -0.27 6.14
C ASN A 77 -10.76 0.69 5.67
N TYR A 78 -11.46 1.33 6.61
CA TYR A 78 -12.51 2.30 6.31
C TYR A 78 -11.91 3.66 5.91
N HIS A 79 -12.62 4.44 5.06
CA HIS A 79 -12.13 5.75 4.60
C HIS A 79 -11.68 6.69 5.73
N HIS A 80 -12.47 6.79 6.81
CA HIS A 80 -12.15 7.62 7.98
C HIS A 80 -11.00 7.05 8.83
N SER A 81 -10.70 5.76 8.68
CA SER A 81 -9.60 5.11 9.39
C SER A 81 -8.26 5.30 8.69
N LEU A 82 -8.25 5.58 7.38
CA LEU A 82 -7.01 5.72 6.63
C LEU A 82 -6.22 6.96 7.02
N ASN A 83 -6.80 7.98 7.65
CA ASN A 83 -6.12 9.26 7.94
C ASN A 83 -5.59 9.98 6.69
N LEU A 84 -6.33 9.87 5.59
CA LEU A 84 -6.12 10.69 4.39
C LEU A 84 -6.98 11.94 4.50
N LYS A 85 -6.49 13.04 3.93
CA LYS A 85 -7.31 14.25 3.78
C LYS A 85 -8.37 14.03 2.68
N GLU A 86 -9.45 14.80 2.75
CA GLU A 86 -10.54 14.73 1.75
C GLU A 86 -10.02 14.98 0.31
N GLU A 87 -9.10 15.93 0.16
CA GLU A 87 -8.43 16.22 -1.11
C GLU A 87 -7.67 15.00 -1.66
N GLU A 88 -6.99 14.24 -0.80
CA GLU A 88 -6.27 13.03 -1.22
C GLU A 88 -7.23 11.89 -1.54
N LEU A 89 -8.33 11.75 -0.78
CA LEU A 89 -9.35 10.72 -1.02
C LEU A 89 -10.01 10.86 -2.38
N THR A 90 -10.31 12.11 -2.79
CA THR A 90 -10.93 12.40 -4.08
C THR A 90 -10.00 12.25 -5.28
N GLU A 91 -8.68 12.26 -5.05
CA GLU A 91 -7.67 12.07 -6.08
C GLU A 91 -7.31 10.59 -6.34
N ILE A 92 -7.75 9.67 -5.48
CA ILE A 92 -7.46 8.23 -5.62
C ILE A 92 -8.29 7.63 -6.75
N GLU A 93 -7.61 7.11 -7.77
CA GLU A 93 -8.26 6.44 -8.91
C GLU A 93 -8.34 4.91 -8.73
N ALA A 94 -7.44 4.35 -7.92
CA ALA A 94 -7.39 2.92 -7.60
C ALA A 94 -6.65 2.66 -6.29
N TYR A 95 -6.95 1.51 -5.68
CA TYR A 95 -6.22 0.97 -4.53
C TYR A 95 -5.34 -0.20 -5.00
N LEU A 96 -4.05 -0.15 -4.64
CA LEU A 96 -3.07 -1.21 -4.88
C LEU A 96 -2.67 -1.82 -3.54
N TYR A 97 -3.07 -3.06 -3.31
CA TYR A 97 -2.63 -3.84 -2.16
C TYR A 97 -1.41 -4.70 -2.50
N ILE A 98 -0.38 -4.64 -1.66
CA ILE A 98 0.84 -5.46 -1.78
C ILE A 98 0.81 -6.55 -0.72
N GLY A 99 0.54 -7.77 -1.16
CA GLY A 99 0.54 -8.96 -0.33
C GLY A 99 -0.34 -10.06 -0.90
N ASP A 100 -0.39 -11.17 -0.17
CA ASP A 100 -1.17 -12.33 -0.55
C ASP A 100 -2.58 -12.32 0.06
N GLY A 101 -3.42 -13.24 -0.42
CA GLY A 101 -4.78 -13.41 0.05
C GLY A 101 -5.78 -12.46 -0.62
N LYS A 102 -7.06 -12.63 -0.27
CA LYS A 102 -8.19 -11.89 -0.88
C LYS A 102 -9.04 -11.12 0.14
N PHE A 103 -8.61 -11.07 1.39
CA PHE A 103 -9.37 -10.43 2.46
C PHE A 103 -9.08 -8.94 2.59
N HIS A 104 -7.82 -8.53 2.41
CA HIS A 104 -7.43 -7.12 2.50
C HIS A 104 -7.70 -6.32 1.22
N PRO A 105 -7.40 -6.82 0.00
CA PRO A 105 -7.84 -6.17 -1.24
C PRO A 105 -9.36 -6.18 -1.34
#